data_AF-A0A257NKS8-F1
#
_entry.id   AF-A0A257NKS8-F1
#
_cell.length_a   1.000
_cell.length_b   1.000
_cell.length_c   1.000
_cell.angle_alpha   90.00
_cell.angle_beta   90.00
_cell.angle_gamma   90.00
#
_symmetry.space_group_name_H-M   'P 1'
#
loop_
_entity.id
_entity.type
_entity.pdbx_description
1 polymer ?
#
loop_
_entity_poly.entity_id
_entity_poly.type
_entity_poly.pdbx_seq_one_letter_code
_entity_poly.pdbx_strand_id
1 'polypeptide(L)'
;EVASSWDDAVSFTHGVNRHGEPHLHDHLILPAVARAETSINDARSLFAHALTADAVYRASLRSLVQSYAGYRVWRSPSGREGVEGMDEGWLALWGGHWSERGSKVLWRRDEIRERWRDQARSVELFGEMRSPALRDGVDPHPYRASLYGDRWPTRRDIVRAVADGVRDGIRGDDVAAVVDRSFPELRHDRGLRERPISLYEAWERGPIQSRVLVRESGLSRDSSSRAEMRERGGVALERDELQRESR
;
A
#
# COMPACT_ATOMS: atom_id res chain seq x y z
N GLU A 1 7.76 20.22 -20.36
CA GLU A 1 6.88 19.15 -20.87
C GLU A 1 5.61 19.13 -20.03
N VAL A 2 4.46 19.10 -20.67
CA VAL A 2 3.18 18.87 -19.99
C VAL A 2 3.20 17.41 -19.56
N ALA A 3 3.00 17.13 -18.27
CA ALA A 3 2.86 15.76 -17.80
C ALA A 3 1.70 15.11 -18.56
N SER A 4 1.96 14.01 -19.26
CA SER A 4 0.92 13.23 -19.90
C SER A 4 -0.13 12.84 -18.86
N SER A 5 -1.39 13.16 -19.13
CA SER A 5 -2.49 12.67 -18.32
C SER A 5 -2.84 11.26 -18.78
N TRP A 6 -2.86 10.33 -17.84
CA TRP A 6 -3.19 8.92 -18.07
C TRP A 6 -4.71 8.70 -17.92
N ASP A 7 -5.50 9.65 -18.39
CA ASP A 7 -6.96 9.66 -18.22
C ASP A 7 -7.65 8.46 -18.90
N ASP A 8 -6.92 7.77 -19.78
CA ASP A 8 -7.40 6.61 -20.55
C ASP A 8 -6.88 5.26 -20.01
N ALA A 9 -6.26 5.24 -18.82
CA ALA A 9 -5.87 3.99 -18.17
C ALA A 9 -7.11 3.18 -17.74
N VAL A 10 -7.10 1.87 -17.99
CA VAL A 10 -8.21 0.98 -17.63
C VAL A 10 -7.75 0.01 -16.54
N SER A 11 -8.48 -0.06 -15.43
CA SER A 11 -8.20 -0.98 -14.33
C SER A 11 -9.25 -2.08 -14.22
N PHE A 12 -8.80 -3.32 -14.00
CA PHE A 12 -9.67 -4.46 -13.67
C PHE A 12 -9.28 -5.02 -12.30
N THR A 13 -10.20 -4.98 -11.35
CA THR A 13 -9.98 -5.52 -10.01
C THR A 13 -10.43 -6.97 -9.93
N HIS A 14 -9.58 -7.82 -9.38
CA HIS A 14 -9.83 -9.23 -9.13
C HIS A 14 -9.64 -9.53 -7.64
N GLY A 15 -10.45 -10.45 -7.10
CA GLY A 15 -10.40 -10.84 -5.68
C GLY A 15 -9.76 -12.21 -5.42
N VAL A 16 -9.31 -12.92 -6.47
CA VAL A 16 -8.84 -14.31 -6.39
C VAL A 16 -7.56 -14.52 -7.17
N ASN A 17 -6.68 -15.39 -6.68
CA ASN A 17 -5.56 -15.88 -7.47
C ASN A 17 -5.98 -17.09 -8.34
N ARG A 18 -5.05 -17.61 -9.15
CA ARG A 18 -5.29 -18.78 -10.02
C ARG A 18 -5.73 -20.06 -9.27
N HIS A 19 -5.47 -20.13 -7.97
CA HIS A 19 -5.83 -21.26 -7.10
C HIS A 19 -7.18 -21.06 -6.38
N GLY A 20 -7.86 -19.93 -6.62
CA GLY A 20 -9.12 -19.60 -5.97
C GLY A 20 -8.95 -19.11 -4.53
N GLU A 21 -7.76 -18.70 -4.11
CA GLU A 21 -7.50 -18.13 -2.78
C GLU A 21 -7.78 -16.61 -2.80
N PRO A 22 -8.12 -15.99 -1.64
CA PRO A 22 -8.30 -14.54 -1.55
C PRO A 22 -7.03 -13.80 -1.97
N HIS A 23 -7.12 -13.02 -3.05
CA HIS A 23 -5.99 -12.28 -3.60
C HIS A 23 -6.50 -11.05 -4.35
N LEU A 24 -6.69 -9.95 -3.62
CA LEU A 24 -7.10 -8.68 -4.19
C LEU A 24 -5.95 -8.08 -5.00
N HIS A 25 -6.18 -7.85 -6.29
CA HIS A 25 -5.20 -7.24 -7.19
C HIS A 25 -5.88 -6.53 -8.36
N ASP A 26 -5.16 -5.57 -8.94
CA ASP A 26 -5.60 -4.84 -10.12
C ASP A 26 -4.73 -5.17 -11.33
N HIS A 27 -5.36 -5.33 -12.49
CA HIS A 27 -4.70 -5.24 -13.78
C HIS A 27 -4.90 -3.84 -14.35
N LEU A 28 -3.84 -3.05 -14.37
CA LEU A 28 -3.82 -1.73 -15.00
C LEU A 28 -3.32 -1.88 -16.45
N ILE A 29 -4.18 -1.52 -17.40
CA ILE A 29 -3.84 -1.43 -18.82
C ILE A 29 -3.60 0.03 -19.15
N LEU A 30 -2.37 0.33 -19.56
CA LEU A 30 -1.98 1.65 -20.04
C LEU A 30 -2.05 1.66 -21.57
N PRO A 31 -2.59 2.72 -22.19
CA PRO A 31 -2.57 2.85 -23.64
C PRO A 31 -1.12 2.95 -24.13
N ALA A 32 -0.86 2.40 -25.32
CA ALA A 32 0.46 2.47 -25.94
C ALA A 32 0.86 3.91 -26.29
N VAL A 33 -0.10 4.82 -26.45
CA VAL A 33 0.12 6.24 -26.77
C VAL A 33 -0.74 7.06 -25.80
N ALA A 34 -0.14 8.02 -25.11
CA ALA A 34 -0.87 8.91 -24.21
C ALA A 34 -1.76 9.89 -24.98
N ARG A 35 -2.83 10.36 -24.34
CA ARG A 35 -3.75 11.32 -24.93
C ARG A 35 -2.99 12.61 -25.27
N ALA A 36 -2.98 12.98 -26.55
CA ALA A 36 -2.23 14.10 -27.13
C ALA A 36 -0.74 13.87 -27.43
N GLU A 37 -0.22 12.65 -27.27
CA GLU A 37 1.12 12.31 -27.74
C GLU A 37 1.06 11.56 -29.08
N THR A 38 2.13 11.68 -29.87
CA THR A 38 2.33 10.90 -31.11
C THR A 38 3.33 9.77 -30.93
N SER A 39 4.00 9.72 -29.77
CA SER A 39 5.01 8.72 -29.41
C SER A 39 4.41 7.55 -28.65
N ILE A 40 4.96 6.36 -28.91
CA ILE A 40 4.66 5.17 -28.13
C ILE A 40 5.34 5.29 -26.76
N ASN A 41 4.61 4.96 -25.70
CA ASN A 41 5.11 4.82 -24.36
C ASN A 41 6.23 3.77 -24.32
N ASP A 42 7.43 4.20 -23.97
CA ASP A 42 8.56 3.30 -23.81
C ASP A 42 8.37 2.46 -22.55
N ALA A 43 7.99 1.19 -22.73
CA ALA A 43 7.79 0.24 -21.65
C ALA A 43 9.02 0.13 -20.73
N ARG A 44 10.24 0.39 -21.23
CA ARG A 44 11.46 0.40 -20.41
C ARG A 44 11.40 1.45 -19.32
N SER A 45 10.74 2.58 -19.56
CA SER A 45 10.52 3.60 -18.52
C SER A 45 9.60 3.06 -17.42
N LEU A 46 8.51 2.38 -17.78
CA LEU A 46 7.63 1.74 -16.79
C LEU A 46 8.37 0.69 -15.95
N PHE A 47 9.16 -0.18 -16.59
CA PHE A 47 9.96 -1.18 -15.89
C PHE A 47 11.07 -0.57 -15.02
N ALA A 48 11.69 0.54 -15.47
CA ALA A 48 12.69 1.25 -14.69
C ALA A 48 12.11 1.83 -13.38
N HIS A 49 10.82 2.16 -13.37
CA HIS A 49 10.11 2.70 -12.22
C HIS A 49 9.28 1.66 -11.45
N ALA A 50 9.28 0.40 -11.85
CA ALA A 50 8.39 -0.63 -11.28
C ALA A 50 8.56 -0.79 -9.76
N LEU A 51 9.80 -0.86 -9.26
CA LEU A 51 10.07 -0.98 -7.83
C LEU A 51 9.67 0.28 -7.05
N THR A 52 9.81 1.45 -7.66
CA THR A 52 9.39 2.73 -7.06
C THR A 52 7.87 2.82 -7.00
N ALA A 53 7.18 2.45 -8.07
CA ALA A 53 5.72 2.41 -8.14
C ALA A 53 5.14 1.43 -7.12
N ASP A 54 5.74 0.23 -7.00
CA ASP A 54 5.36 -0.79 -6.02
C ASP A 54 5.54 -0.29 -4.57
N ALA A 55 6.67 0.34 -4.23
CA ALA A 55 6.88 0.92 -2.90
C ALA A 55 5.86 2.03 -2.60
N VAL A 56 5.60 2.93 -3.55
CA VAL A 56 4.61 4.01 -3.42
C VAL A 56 3.19 3.46 -3.28
N TYR A 57 2.85 2.43 -4.05
CA TYR A 57 1.57 1.74 -3.98
C TYR A 57 1.35 1.16 -2.58
N ARG A 58 2.31 0.38 -2.07
CA ARG A 58 2.19 -0.20 -0.71
C ARG A 58 2.09 0.88 0.35
N ALA A 59 2.91 1.92 0.29
CA ALA A 59 2.85 3.04 1.22
C ALA A 59 1.49 3.74 1.21
N SER A 60 0.93 3.95 0.01
CA SER A 60 -0.40 4.55 -0.16
C SER A 60 -1.49 3.62 0.36
N LEU A 61 -1.40 2.32 0.07
CA LEU A 61 -2.35 1.31 0.54
C LEU A 61 -2.40 1.27 2.07
N ARG A 62 -1.25 1.27 2.75
CA ARG A 62 -1.20 1.34 4.22
C ARG A 62 -1.92 2.60 4.74
N SER A 63 -1.62 3.76 4.17
CA SER A 63 -2.26 5.03 4.56
C SER A 63 -3.78 5.00 4.34
N LEU A 64 -4.23 4.48 3.20
CA LEU A 64 -5.65 4.43 2.84
C LEU A 64 -6.43 3.42 3.68
N VAL A 65 -5.90 2.20 3.90
CA VAL A 65 -6.57 1.19 4.74
C VAL A 65 -6.72 1.72 6.17
N GLN A 66 -5.69 2.38 6.71
CA GLN A 66 -5.79 3.01 8.03
C GLN A 66 -6.84 4.11 8.09
N SER A 67 -6.88 4.97 7.07
CA SER A 67 -7.77 6.13 7.05
C SER A 67 -9.24 5.74 6.83
N TYR A 68 -9.50 4.74 5.97
CA TYR A 68 -10.86 4.37 5.55
C TYR A 68 -11.43 3.18 6.32
N ALA A 69 -10.63 2.14 6.58
CA ALA A 69 -11.11 0.91 7.23
C ALA A 69 -10.86 0.90 8.74
N GLY A 70 -10.07 1.85 9.26
CA GLY A 70 -9.78 1.96 10.70
C GLY A 70 -8.86 0.88 11.25
N TYR A 71 -8.34 -0.02 10.41
CA TYR A 71 -7.33 -1.00 10.77
C TYR A 71 -5.94 -0.38 10.74
N ARG A 72 -5.12 -0.63 11.75
CA ARG A 72 -3.72 -0.21 11.70
C ARG A 72 -2.92 -1.14 10.78
N VAL A 73 -2.22 -0.56 9.81
CA VAL A 73 -1.40 -1.31 8.83
C VAL A 73 0.02 -0.79 8.89
N TRP A 74 0.95 -1.71 9.11
CA TRP A 74 2.34 -1.37 9.40
C TRP A 74 3.30 -2.14 8.51
N ARG A 75 4.53 -1.62 8.42
CA ARG A 75 5.68 -2.30 7.81
C ARG A 75 6.80 -2.44 8.85
N SER A 76 7.33 -3.64 9.02
CA SER A 76 8.46 -3.90 9.91
C SER A 76 9.77 -3.37 9.31
N PRO A 77 10.84 -3.23 10.12
CA PRO A 77 12.18 -2.96 9.61
C PRO A 77 12.70 -4.01 8.61
N SER A 78 12.21 -5.26 8.71
CA SER A 78 12.54 -6.34 7.76
C SER A 78 11.71 -6.29 6.46
N GLY A 79 10.82 -5.31 6.31
CA GLY A 79 9.97 -5.14 5.13
C GLY A 79 8.69 -5.99 5.13
N ARG A 80 8.39 -6.70 6.23
CA ARG A 80 7.13 -7.44 6.38
C ARG A 80 6.00 -6.45 6.62
N GLU A 81 4.90 -6.60 5.89
CA GLU A 81 3.69 -5.82 6.09
C GLU A 81 2.65 -6.62 6.87
N GLY A 82 1.84 -5.93 7.65
CA GLY A 82 0.83 -6.57 8.49
C GLY A 82 -0.29 -5.63 8.88
N VAL A 83 -1.44 -6.23 9.21
CA VAL A 83 -2.60 -5.55 9.77
C VAL A 83 -2.69 -5.94 11.25
N GLU A 84 -2.74 -4.96 12.15
CA GLU A 84 -2.84 -5.21 13.58
C GLU A 84 -4.12 -5.98 13.93
N GLY A 85 -3.99 -7.04 14.74
CA GLY A 85 -5.11 -7.89 15.16
C GLY A 85 -5.50 -8.96 14.13
N MET A 86 -4.85 -9.03 12.97
CA MET A 86 -5.09 -10.11 12.01
C MET A 86 -4.34 -11.38 12.45
N ASP A 87 -5.03 -12.52 12.51
CA ASP A 87 -4.44 -13.80 12.90
C ASP A 87 -3.53 -14.38 11.80
N GLU A 88 -2.35 -14.85 12.19
CA GLU A 88 -1.37 -15.43 11.26
C GLU A 88 -1.84 -16.74 10.61
N GLY A 89 -2.80 -17.46 11.22
CA GLY A 89 -3.40 -18.67 10.68
C GLY A 89 -4.10 -18.44 9.34
N TRP A 90 -4.67 -17.26 9.11
CA TRP A 90 -5.24 -16.89 7.81
C TRP A 90 -4.18 -16.77 6.71
N LEU A 91 -3.00 -16.25 7.05
CA LEU A 91 -1.89 -16.13 6.09
C LEU A 91 -1.30 -17.50 5.76
N ALA A 92 -1.22 -18.39 6.76
CA ALA A 92 -0.77 -19.76 6.56
C ALA A 92 -1.72 -20.57 5.67
N LEU A 93 -3.04 -20.36 5.83
CA LEU A 93 -4.07 -21.04 5.04
C LEU A 93 -4.02 -20.67 3.55
N TRP A 94 -3.71 -19.41 3.22
CA TRP A 94 -3.71 -18.88 1.86
C TRP A 94 -2.32 -18.40 1.42
N GLY A 95 -1.30 -19.23 1.64
CA GLY A 95 0.10 -18.91 1.34
C GLY A 95 0.47 -18.90 -0.16
N GLY A 96 -0.50 -19.06 -1.06
CA GLY A 96 -0.27 -19.34 -2.48
C GLY A 96 0.23 -20.76 -2.66
N HIS A 97 -0.62 -21.71 -3.05
CA HIS A 97 -0.19 -23.09 -3.33
C HIS A 97 0.85 -23.15 -4.48
N TRP A 98 2.13 -23.00 -4.15
CA TRP A 98 3.23 -22.89 -5.10
C TRP A 98 3.50 -24.18 -5.89
N SER A 99 3.09 -25.33 -5.36
CA SER A 99 3.27 -26.66 -5.96
C SER A 99 2.37 -26.94 -7.16
N GLU A 100 1.29 -26.17 -7.36
CA GLU A 100 0.28 -26.40 -8.40
C GLU A 100 0.30 -25.35 -9.52
N ARG A 101 1.46 -24.70 -9.75
CA ARG A 101 1.61 -23.71 -10.82
C ARG A 101 1.31 -24.34 -12.19
N GLY A 102 0.16 -24.00 -12.79
CA GLY A 102 -0.07 -24.22 -14.24
C GLY A 102 -1.47 -24.64 -14.65
N SER A 103 -2.29 -25.19 -13.77
CA SER A 103 -3.67 -25.55 -14.10
C SER A 103 -4.58 -24.32 -14.02
N LYS A 104 -5.10 -23.87 -15.17
CA LYS A 104 -6.18 -22.88 -15.20
C LYS A 104 -7.48 -23.57 -14.84
N VAL A 105 -7.91 -23.39 -13.60
CA VAL A 105 -9.23 -23.85 -13.14
C VAL A 105 -10.21 -22.69 -13.32
N LEU A 106 -11.35 -22.97 -13.95
CA LEU A 106 -12.47 -22.04 -14.01
C LEU A 106 -13.30 -22.22 -12.75
N TRP A 107 -13.41 -21.17 -11.96
CA TRP A 107 -14.16 -21.18 -10.70
C TRP A 107 -15.45 -20.38 -10.84
N ARG A 108 -16.56 -20.91 -10.32
CA ARG A 108 -17.75 -20.08 -10.11
C ARG A 108 -17.59 -19.25 -8.83
N ARG A 109 -18.22 -18.08 -8.81
CA ARG A 109 -18.15 -17.15 -7.67
C ARG A 109 -18.63 -17.79 -6.36
N ASP A 110 -19.70 -18.57 -6.42
CA ASP A 110 -20.30 -19.19 -5.25
C ASP A 110 -19.45 -20.35 -4.71
N GLU A 111 -18.83 -21.13 -5.60
CA GLU A 111 -17.88 -22.21 -5.23
C GLU A 111 -16.69 -21.66 -4.45
N ILE A 112 -16.08 -20.55 -4.90
CA ILE A 112 -14.98 -19.89 -4.19
C ILE A 112 -15.44 -19.41 -2.80
N ARG A 113 -16.61 -18.76 -2.73
CA ARG A 113 -17.13 -18.24 -1.46
C ARG A 113 -17.47 -19.33 -0.47
N GLU A 114 -17.98 -20.46 -0.93
CA GLU A 114 -18.24 -21.63 -0.10
C GLU A 114 -16.95 -22.25 0.40
N ARG A 115 -15.97 -22.46 -0.50
CA ARG A 115 -14.63 -22.92 -0.13
C ARG A 115 -13.98 -22.04 0.94
N TRP A 116 -14.04 -20.72 0.79
CA TRP A 116 -13.50 -19.81 1.80
C TRP A 116 -14.23 -19.89 3.14
N ARG A 117 -15.56 -20.06 3.13
CA ARG A 117 -16.35 -20.23 4.36
C ARG A 117 -15.99 -21.53 5.07
N ASP A 118 -15.76 -22.61 4.33
CA ASP A 118 -15.39 -23.89 4.91
C ASP A 118 -13.96 -23.87 5.45
N GLN A 119 -13.03 -23.31 4.69
CA GLN A 119 -11.66 -23.07 5.15
C GLN A 119 -11.66 -22.20 6.42
N ALA A 120 -12.46 -21.14 6.44
CA ALA A 120 -12.61 -20.24 7.58
C ALA A 120 -13.11 -20.94 8.86
N ARG A 121 -13.94 -21.98 8.73
CA ARG A 121 -14.41 -22.79 9.86
C ARG A 121 -13.35 -23.76 10.37
N SER A 122 -12.37 -24.11 9.54
CA SER A 122 -11.32 -25.08 9.88
C SER A 122 -10.00 -24.44 10.34
N VAL A 123 -9.89 -23.11 10.32
CA VAL A 123 -8.65 -22.42 10.75
C VAL A 123 -8.51 -22.49 12.27
N GLU A 124 -7.41 -23.07 12.72
CA GLU A 124 -6.92 -22.85 14.08
C GLU A 124 -6.22 -21.50 14.14
N LEU A 125 -6.65 -20.65 15.09
CA LEU A 125 -6.02 -19.35 15.33
C LEU A 125 -4.61 -19.57 15.88
N PHE A 126 -3.61 -19.00 15.21
CA PHE A 126 -2.21 -19.17 15.57
C PHE A 126 -1.72 -18.07 16.51
N GLY A 127 -2.28 -16.86 16.37
CA GLY A 127 -1.85 -15.68 17.08
C GLY A 127 -2.02 -14.43 16.25
N GLU A 128 -2.41 -13.35 16.92
CA GLU A 128 -2.61 -12.06 16.29
C GLU A 128 -1.28 -11.36 15.97
N MET A 129 -1.22 -10.79 14.77
CA MET A 129 -0.14 -9.89 14.39
C MET A 129 -0.17 -8.62 15.24
N ARG A 130 0.93 -8.35 15.93
CA ARG A 130 1.14 -7.11 16.69
C ARG A 130 2.02 -6.16 15.91
N SER A 131 1.63 -4.89 15.93
CA SER A 131 2.49 -3.84 15.38
C SER A 131 3.77 -3.71 16.21
N PRO A 132 4.93 -3.49 15.56
CA PRO A 132 6.13 -3.06 16.28
C PRO A 132 5.88 -1.72 17.00
N ALA A 133 6.55 -1.48 18.13
CA ALA A 133 6.54 -0.18 18.78
C ALA A 133 7.01 0.90 17.77
N LEU A 134 6.14 1.87 17.50
CA LEU A 134 6.38 2.87 16.46
C LEU A 134 7.31 3.98 16.95
N ARG A 135 8.13 4.45 16.02
CA ARG A 135 8.61 5.83 16.02
C ARG A 135 7.98 6.48 14.79
N ASP A 136 7.30 7.59 15.00
CA ASP A 136 6.72 8.39 13.92
C ASP A 136 7.81 8.77 12.89
N GLY A 137 7.48 8.70 11.60
CA GLY A 137 8.34 9.16 10.49
C GLY A 137 8.94 8.04 9.61
N VAL A 138 9.98 8.40 8.86
CA VAL A 138 10.76 7.48 8.00
C VAL A 138 11.78 6.75 8.84
N ASP A 139 11.71 5.42 8.83
CA ASP A 139 12.73 4.58 9.47
C ASP A 139 14.05 4.67 8.67
N PRO A 140 15.15 5.12 9.31
CA PRO A 140 16.45 5.25 8.65
C PRO A 140 16.95 3.93 8.07
N HIS A 141 16.61 2.80 8.67
CA HIS A 141 17.17 1.50 8.29
C HIS A 141 16.66 1.00 6.93
N PRO A 142 15.34 0.78 6.71
CA PRO A 142 14.80 0.45 5.40
C PRO A 142 15.01 1.56 4.36
N TYR A 143 15.02 2.84 4.77
CA TYR A 143 15.37 3.94 3.87
C TYR A 143 16.78 3.76 3.29
N ARG A 144 17.79 3.60 4.16
CA ARG A 144 19.18 3.44 3.72
C ARG A 144 19.36 2.15 2.94
N ALA A 145 18.78 1.05 3.42
CA ALA A 145 18.81 -0.24 2.74
C ALA A 145 18.32 -0.12 1.29
N SER A 146 17.29 0.68 1.05
CA SER A 146 16.71 0.91 -0.28
C SER A 146 17.60 1.71 -1.23
N LEU A 147 18.61 2.43 -0.73
CA LEU A 147 19.55 3.23 -1.52
C LEU A 147 20.83 2.48 -1.89
N TYR A 148 21.14 1.35 -1.22
CA TYR A 148 22.33 0.57 -1.53
C TYR A 148 22.17 -0.21 -2.85
N GLY A 149 23.24 -0.23 -3.64
CA GLY A 149 23.35 -0.97 -4.90
C GLY A 149 24.61 -0.58 -5.68
N ASP A 150 24.78 -1.15 -6.87
CA ASP A 150 25.99 -0.97 -7.70
C ASP A 150 26.08 0.41 -8.40
N ARG A 151 25.06 1.25 -8.24
CA ARG A 151 24.98 2.57 -8.88
C ARG A 151 24.59 3.64 -7.88
N TRP A 152 24.92 4.87 -8.23
CA TRP A 152 24.51 6.05 -7.48
C TRP A 152 22.97 6.21 -7.50
N PRO A 153 22.36 6.62 -6.37
CA PRO A 153 20.92 6.87 -6.30
C PRO A 153 20.46 7.96 -7.27
N THR A 154 19.26 7.76 -7.81
CA THR A 154 18.53 8.74 -8.63
C THR A 154 17.25 9.16 -7.92
N ARG A 155 16.50 10.13 -8.46
CA ARG A 155 15.24 10.59 -7.85
C ARG A 155 14.29 9.43 -7.56
N ARG A 156 14.08 8.50 -8.49
CA ARG A 156 13.20 7.34 -8.29
C ARG A 156 13.64 6.43 -7.16
N ASP A 157 14.95 6.32 -6.92
CA ASP A 157 15.49 5.49 -5.83
C ASP A 157 15.24 6.18 -4.48
N ILE A 158 15.34 7.51 -4.44
CA ILE A 158 15.00 8.31 -3.25
C ILE A 158 13.50 8.20 -2.96
N VAL A 159 12.64 8.34 -3.97
CA VAL A 159 11.17 8.14 -3.83
C VAL A 159 10.87 6.75 -3.28
N ARG A 160 11.49 5.70 -3.84
CA ARG A 160 11.35 4.34 -3.34
C ARG A 160 11.77 4.24 -1.88
N ALA A 161 12.95 4.77 -1.54
CA ALA A 161 13.50 4.71 -0.19
C ALA A 161 12.62 5.40 0.85
N VAL A 162 12.02 6.55 0.51
CA VAL A 162 11.05 7.22 1.38
C VAL A 162 9.79 6.36 1.56
N ALA A 163 9.24 5.83 0.46
CA ALA A 163 8.03 5.00 0.50
C ALA A 163 8.23 3.66 1.24
N ASP A 164 9.40 3.03 1.15
CA ASP A 164 9.72 1.83 1.93
C ASP A 164 10.06 2.16 3.39
N GLY A 165 10.52 3.39 3.66
CA GLY A 165 10.88 3.85 4.99
C GLY A 165 9.71 4.24 5.89
N VAL A 166 8.56 4.61 5.33
CA VAL A 166 7.36 4.96 6.10
C VAL A 166 6.65 3.72 6.64
N ARG A 167 6.54 3.62 7.98
CA ARG A 167 5.95 2.43 8.62
C ARG A 167 4.43 2.35 8.47
N ASP A 168 3.73 3.43 8.75
CA ASP A 168 2.25 3.50 8.72
C ASP A 168 1.69 3.91 7.35
N GLY A 169 2.56 4.14 6.37
CA GLY A 169 2.14 4.58 5.05
C GLY A 169 2.08 6.10 4.89
N ILE A 170 1.90 6.52 3.65
CA ILE A 170 1.82 7.90 3.19
C ILE A 170 1.26 7.89 1.76
N ARG A 171 0.52 8.92 1.34
CA ARG A 171 0.01 9.00 -0.03
C ARG A 171 1.16 9.23 -1.01
N GLY A 172 1.06 8.66 -2.21
CA GLY A 172 2.10 8.78 -3.23
C GLY A 172 2.44 10.21 -3.60
N ASP A 173 1.45 11.11 -3.68
CA ASP A 173 1.66 12.53 -3.94
C ASP A 173 2.51 13.19 -2.84
N ASP A 174 2.27 12.81 -1.58
CA ASP A 174 3.03 13.34 -0.44
C ASP A 174 4.48 12.82 -0.44
N VAL A 175 4.71 11.56 -0.81
CA VAL A 175 6.07 11.01 -1.00
C VAL A 175 6.83 11.84 -2.04
N ALA A 176 6.22 12.02 -3.22
CA ALA A 176 6.84 12.77 -4.31
C ALA A 176 7.10 14.22 -3.90
N ALA A 177 6.15 14.87 -3.22
CA ALA A 177 6.27 16.25 -2.77
C ALA A 177 7.40 16.40 -1.73
N VAL A 178 7.58 15.44 -0.82
CA VAL A 178 8.67 15.46 0.17
C VAL A 178 10.01 15.34 -0.53
N VAL A 179 10.15 14.41 -1.48
CA VAL A 179 11.39 14.26 -2.24
C VAL A 179 11.69 15.52 -3.06
N ASP A 180 10.69 16.10 -3.72
CA ASP A 180 10.87 17.32 -4.51
C ASP A 180 11.23 18.54 -3.65
N ARG A 181 10.81 18.59 -2.37
CA ARG A 181 11.24 19.62 -1.40
C ARG A 181 12.67 19.41 -0.93
N SER A 182 13.06 18.16 -0.64
CA SER A 182 14.42 17.81 -0.19
C SER A 182 15.47 17.91 -1.30
N PHE A 183 15.06 17.62 -2.54
CA PHE A 183 15.91 17.56 -3.74
C PHE A 183 15.30 18.35 -4.91
N PRO A 184 15.18 19.69 -4.78
CA PRO A 184 14.55 20.53 -5.80
C PRO A 184 15.22 20.45 -7.16
N GLU A 185 16.53 20.22 -7.20
CA GLU A 185 17.32 20.05 -8.42
C GLU A 185 16.98 18.76 -9.18
N LEU A 186 16.38 17.77 -8.50
CA LEU A 186 15.97 16.51 -9.12
C LEU A 186 14.50 16.54 -9.56
N ARG A 187 13.68 17.53 -9.18
CA ARG A 187 12.21 17.55 -9.33
C ARG A 187 11.69 17.09 -10.71
N HIS A 188 12.43 17.40 -11.76
CA HIS A 188 12.06 17.13 -13.15
C HIS A 188 12.66 15.82 -13.72
N ASP A 189 13.50 15.12 -12.95
CA ASP A 189 14.13 13.85 -13.34
C ASP A 189 13.14 12.69 -13.17
N ARG A 190 12.27 12.49 -14.16
CA ARG A 190 11.17 11.51 -14.11
C ARG A 190 11.15 10.53 -15.29
N GLY A 191 12.23 10.47 -16.05
CA GLY A 191 12.35 9.64 -17.25
C GLY A 191 13.08 8.32 -17.05
N LEU A 192 13.43 7.68 -18.17
CA LEU A 192 14.27 6.47 -18.19
C LEU A 192 15.67 6.74 -17.61
N ARG A 193 16.23 7.90 -17.95
CA ARG A 193 17.52 8.40 -17.45
C ARG A 193 17.25 9.53 -16.47
N GLU A 194 17.79 9.39 -15.28
CA GLU A 194 17.69 10.37 -14.20
C GLU A 194 19.09 10.73 -13.74
N ARG A 195 19.26 11.97 -13.25
CA ARG A 195 20.54 12.41 -12.71
C ARG A 195 20.87 11.60 -11.44
N PRO A 196 22.06 11.00 -11.35
CA PRO A 196 22.51 10.38 -10.12
C PRO A 196 22.99 11.44 -9.12
N ILE A 197 22.85 11.13 -7.83
CA ILE A 197 23.44 11.88 -6.71
C ILE A 197 24.30 10.95 -5.85
N SER A 198 25.18 11.51 -5.04
CA SER A 198 26.01 10.68 -4.16
C SER A 198 25.16 10.01 -3.07
N LEU A 199 25.59 8.84 -2.60
CA LEU A 199 24.94 8.16 -1.47
C LEU A 199 24.95 9.03 -0.20
N TYR A 200 26.04 9.76 0.02
CA TYR A 200 26.17 10.69 1.14
C TYR A 200 25.13 11.81 1.07
N GLU A 201 24.98 12.43 -0.10
CA GLU A 201 23.98 13.47 -0.33
C GLU A 201 22.55 12.96 -0.12
N ALA A 202 22.26 11.74 -0.59
CA ALA A 202 20.97 11.10 -0.35
C ALA A 202 20.70 10.87 1.14
N TRP A 203 21.72 10.56 1.94
CA TRP A 203 21.57 10.36 3.38
C TRP A 203 21.44 11.65 4.18
N GLU A 204 22.26 12.65 3.85
CA GLU A 204 22.31 13.93 4.57
C GLU A 204 21.02 14.73 4.36
N ARG A 205 20.54 14.76 3.11
CA ARG A 205 19.35 15.53 2.71
C ARG A 205 18.06 14.70 2.75
N GLY A 206 18.17 13.39 2.91
CA GLY A 206 17.04 12.48 2.97
C GLY A 206 16.10 12.82 4.14
N PRO A 207 14.78 12.60 4.00
CA PRO A 207 13.79 12.98 5.02
C PRO A 207 13.83 12.12 6.30
N ILE A 208 14.95 11.44 6.56
CA ILE A 208 15.25 10.58 7.71
C ILE A 208 15.12 11.35 9.04
N GLN A 209 15.47 12.64 9.04
CA GLN A 209 15.49 13.46 10.25
C GLN A 209 14.17 14.18 10.54
N SER A 210 13.22 14.10 9.62
CA SER A 210 12.07 14.97 9.64
C SER A 210 10.90 14.30 10.37
N ARG A 211 10.55 14.81 11.56
CA ARG A 211 9.21 14.65 12.18
C ARG A 211 8.07 15.24 11.30
N VAL A 212 8.38 15.58 10.05
CA VAL A 212 7.61 16.41 9.13
C VAL A 212 6.52 15.60 8.41
N LEU A 213 6.74 14.29 8.21
CA LEU A 213 5.77 13.46 7.50
C LEU A 213 4.44 13.26 8.25
N VAL A 214 4.45 13.36 9.59
CA VAL A 214 3.25 13.16 10.42
C VAL A 214 2.52 14.47 10.72
N ARG A 215 3.19 15.64 10.65
CA ARG A 215 2.55 16.95 10.89
C ARG A 215 1.96 17.58 9.63
N GLU A 216 2.50 17.33 8.45
CA GLU A 216 2.08 18.00 7.22
C GLU A 216 1.02 17.21 6.40
N SER A 217 0.79 15.93 6.71
CA SER A 217 -0.24 15.09 6.05
C SER A 217 -1.65 15.26 6.62
N GLY A 218 -1.87 16.16 7.58
CA GLY A 218 -3.18 16.36 8.21
C GLY A 218 -3.68 15.19 9.06
N LEU A 219 -2.90 14.12 9.21
CA LEU A 219 -3.22 12.93 10.01
C LEU A 219 -3.02 13.14 11.53
N SER A 220 -2.84 14.38 11.97
CA SER A 220 -2.73 14.74 13.38
C SER A 220 -4.07 14.53 14.09
N ARG A 221 -4.22 13.33 14.68
CA ARG A 221 -5.01 13.01 15.88
C ARG A 221 -6.30 13.83 16.03
N ASP A 222 -7.37 13.36 15.43
CA ASP A 222 -8.69 13.60 16.01
C ASP A 222 -9.13 12.38 16.81
N SER A 223 -8.57 12.26 18.02
CA SER A 223 -9.07 11.37 19.07
C SER A 223 -10.41 11.85 19.65
N SER A 224 -10.94 12.99 19.19
CA SER A 224 -12.20 13.58 19.67
C SER A 224 -13.43 13.03 18.93
N SER A 225 -13.30 12.69 17.65
CA SER A 225 -14.40 12.12 16.84
C SER A 225 -14.72 10.66 17.19
N ARG A 226 -13.82 9.94 17.87
CA ARG A 226 -14.11 8.60 18.44
C ARG A 226 -15.06 8.63 19.64
N ALA A 227 -15.19 9.76 20.34
CA ALA A 227 -16.15 9.90 21.44
C ALA A 227 -17.58 10.13 20.92
N GLU A 228 -17.75 10.97 19.89
CA GLU A 228 -19.07 11.27 19.33
C GLU A 228 -19.68 10.11 18.51
N MET A 229 -18.86 9.29 17.86
CA MET A 229 -19.39 8.15 17.07
C MET A 229 -19.82 6.97 17.94
N ARG A 230 -19.24 6.81 19.14
CA ARG A 230 -19.71 5.82 20.13
C ARG A 230 -21.02 6.24 20.81
N GLU A 231 -21.25 7.54 20.99
CA GLU A 231 -22.53 8.04 21.53
C GLU A 231 -23.68 7.91 20.52
N ARG A 232 -23.41 8.01 19.20
CA ARG A 232 -24.45 7.85 18.17
C ARG A 232 -24.74 6.41 17.73
N GLY A 233 -23.85 5.47 18.02
CA GLY A 233 -24.04 4.04 17.72
C GLY A 233 -24.67 3.22 18.85
N GLY A 234 -24.97 3.84 19.99
CA GLY A 234 -25.38 3.17 21.23
C GLY A 234 -26.87 3.23 21.56
N VAL A 235 -27.78 3.43 20.59
CA VAL A 235 -29.24 3.34 20.83
C VAL A 235 -29.96 2.90 19.54
N ALA A 236 -29.84 1.63 19.12
CA ALA A 236 -30.72 1.04 18.10
C ALA A 236 -30.66 -0.50 18.04
N LEU A 237 -30.55 -1.19 19.19
CA LEU A 237 -30.74 -2.64 19.26
C LEU A 237 -31.34 -3.01 20.61
N GLU A 238 -32.58 -2.59 20.86
CA GLU A 238 -33.47 -3.26 21.82
C GLU A 238 -34.86 -2.60 21.75
N ARG A 239 -35.85 -3.39 21.30
CA ARG A 239 -37.31 -3.17 21.22
C ARG A 239 -37.85 -3.20 19.80
N ASP A 240 -37.99 -4.40 19.24
CA ASP A 240 -39.16 -4.69 18.38
C ASP A 240 -39.49 -6.19 18.18
N GLU A 241 -39.13 -7.06 19.13
CA GLU A 241 -39.46 -8.50 19.04
C GLU A 241 -40.29 -9.06 20.21
N LEU A 242 -40.99 -8.21 20.96
CA LEU A 242 -41.87 -8.65 22.06
C LEU A 242 -43.34 -8.17 21.97
N GLN A 243 -43.85 -7.88 20.77
CA GLN A 243 -45.29 -7.58 20.57
C GLN A 243 -45.92 -8.29 19.36
N ARG A 244 -45.52 -9.53 19.08
CA ARG A 244 -46.27 -10.44 18.19
C ARG A 244 -46.63 -11.76 18.84
N GLU A 245 -47.02 -11.72 20.11
CA GLU A 245 -47.79 -12.79 20.77
C GLU A 245 -48.85 -12.19 21.70
N SER A 246 -49.77 -11.39 21.15
CA SER A 246 -51.11 -11.20 21.71
C SER A 246 -51.97 -10.40 20.73
N ARG A 247 -52.66 -11.10 19.82
CA ARG A 247 -53.96 -10.75 19.23
C ARG A 247 -54.38 -11.82 18.23
#